data_AF-A0A427AWQ9-F1
#
_entry.id   AF-A0A427AWQ9-F1
#
_cell.length_a   1.000
_cell.length_b   1.000
_cell.length_c   1.000
_cell.angle_alpha   90.00
_cell.angle_beta   90.00
_cell.angle_gamma   90.00
#
_symmetry.space_group_name_H-M   'P 1'
#
loop_
_entity.id
_entity.type
_entity.pdbx_description
1 polymer ?
#
loop_
_entity_poly.entity_id
_entity_poly.type
_entity_poly.pdbx_seq_one_letter_code
_entity_poly.pdbx_strand_id
1 'polypeptide(L)'
;MANKVSVQGDAYSFGILLLEMFTGKRPTDERLKEGETEAEADHTNLSTSELSTRALECITSVLRVGILCSKESPKERMHMEHVIRELHDIRDAIL
;
A
#
# COMPACT_ATOMS: atom_id res chain seq x y z
N MET A 1 21.70 4.01 -22.59
CA MET A 1 20.80 2.84 -22.56
C MET A 1 19.43 3.34 -22.14
N ALA A 2 18.44 3.36 -23.03
CA ALA A 2 17.08 3.76 -22.65
C ALA A 2 16.46 2.62 -21.83
N ASN A 3 16.00 2.91 -20.61
CA ASN A 3 15.24 1.96 -19.83
C ASN A 3 13.90 1.73 -20.54
N LYS A 4 13.54 0.46 -20.80
CA LYS A 4 12.30 0.14 -21.50
C LYS A 4 11.13 0.51 -20.59
N VAL A 5 10.18 1.30 -21.11
CA VAL A 5 8.94 1.61 -20.39
C VAL A 5 8.25 0.30 -20.00
N SER A 6 7.90 0.17 -18.72
CA SER A 6 7.35 -1.05 -18.14
C SER A 6 6.17 -0.75 -17.24
N VAL A 7 4.99 -1.16 -17.67
CA VAL A 7 3.75 -1.04 -16.87
C VAL A 7 3.90 -1.68 -15.49
N GLN A 8 4.64 -2.79 -15.40
CA GLN A 8 4.92 -3.45 -14.13
C GLN A 8 5.91 -2.68 -13.26
N GLY A 9 6.82 -1.93 -13.89
CA GLY A 9 7.69 -0.97 -13.20
C GLY A 9 6.86 0.19 -12.63
N ASP A 10 5.97 0.76 -13.45
CA ASP A 10 5.08 1.86 -13.05
C ASP A 10 4.16 1.43 -11.90
N ALA A 11 3.60 0.22 -11.95
CA ALA A 11 2.80 -0.35 -10.86
C ALA A 11 3.59 -0.46 -9.55
N TYR A 12 4.83 -0.96 -9.61
CA TYR A 12 5.71 -1.04 -8.43
C TYR A 12 5.99 0.35 -7.86
N SER A 13 6.41 1.29 -8.70
CA SER A 13 6.67 2.67 -8.27
C SER A 13 5.43 3.33 -7.66
N PHE A 14 4.25 3.11 -8.25
CA PHE A 14 2.99 3.57 -7.69
C PHE A 14 2.73 2.96 -6.30
N GLY A 15 2.91 1.65 -6.14
CA GLY A 15 2.75 0.97 -4.86
C GLY A 15 3.66 1.54 -3.78
N ILE A 16 4.93 1.80 -4.09
CA ILE A 16 5.88 2.42 -3.16
C ILE A 16 5.44 3.83 -2.77
N LEU A 17 5.03 4.67 -3.72
CA LEU A 17 4.53 6.02 -3.43
C LEU A 17 3.27 5.97 -2.56
N LEU A 18 2.36 5.05 -2.83
CA LEU A 18 1.15 4.86 -2.04
C LEU A 18 1.47 4.48 -0.59
N LEU A 19 2.39 3.53 -0.40
CA LEU A 19 2.85 3.12 0.93
C LEU A 19 3.58 4.26 1.65
N GLU A 20 4.43 5.02 0.97
CA GLU A 20 5.12 6.19 1.51
C GLU A 20 4.14 7.25 2.00
N MET A 21 3.11 7.58 1.21
CA MET A 21 2.11 8.61 1.57
C MET A 21 1.39 8.28 2.88
N PHE A 22 1.05 7.01 3.12
CA PHE A 22 0.28 6.61 4.31
C PHE A 22 1.16 6.28 5.52
N THR A 23 2.38 5.78 5.31
CA THR A 23 3.29 5.44 6.41
C THR A 23 4.17 6.62 6.84
N GLY A 24 4.30 7.64 5.97
CA GLY A 24 5.23 8.77 6.15
C GLY A 24 6.70 8.36 6.13
N LYS A 25 7.03 7.13 5.71
CA LYS A 25 8.40 6.60 5.69
C LYS A 25 8.92 6.55 4.27
N ARG A 26 10.18 6.99 4.11
CA ARG A 26 10.85 6.94 2.80
C ARG A 26 11.15 5.49 2.42
N PRO A 27 11.09 5.12 1.13
CA PRO A 27 11.37 3.76 0.66
C PRO A 27 12.79 3.27 0.97
N THR A 28 13.72 4.21 1.18
CA THR A 28 15.12 3.94 1.53
C THR A 28 15.37 3.85 3.03
N ASP A 29 14.35 4.02 3.86
CA ASP A 29 14.48 3.83 5.32
C ASP A 29 14.88 2.37 5.57
N GLU A 30 15.99 2.15 6.28
CA GLU A 30 16.61 0.83 6.47
C GLU A 30 15.63 -0.17 7.13
N ARG A 31 14.61 0.33 7.83
CA ARG A 31 13.55 -0.46 8.45
C ARG A 31 12.64 -1.19 7.45
N LEU A 32 12.69 -0.85 6.15
CA LEU A 32 11.91 -1.51 5.09
C LEU A 32 12.71 -2.57 4.31
N LYS A 33 14.01 -2.71 4.59
CA LYS A 33 14.92 -3.55 3.79
C LYS A 33 14.94 -5.03 4.15
N GLU A 34 14.23 -5.46 5.17
CA GLU A 34 14.28 -6.85 5.61
C GLU A 34 12.87 -7.43 5.61
N GLY A 35 12.64 -8.37 4.69
CA GLY A 35 11.59 -9.36 4.88
C GLY A 35 11.87 -10.09 6.18
N GLU A 36 10.85 -10.19 7.02
CA GLU A 36 10.87 -10.87 8.33
C GLU A 36 11.60 -10.09 9.45
N THR A 37 10.87 -9.18 10.10
CA THR A 37 10.89 -9.15 11.56
C THR A 37 9.53 -8.71 12.07
N GLU A 38 8.90 -9.58 12.85
CA GLU A 38 7.71 -9.31 13.65
C GLU A 38 7.97 -8.06 14.49
N ALA A 39 7.36 -6.94 14.13
CA ALA A 39 7.29 -5.77 15.00
C ALA A 39 5.91 -5.79 15.65
N GLU A 40 5.93 -6.24 16.90
CA GLU A 40 4.93 -6.13 17.95
C GLU A 40 3.72 -5.27 17.58
N ALA A 41 2.54 -5.91 17.52
CA ALA A 41 1.29 -5.20 17.61
C ALA A 41 1.28 -4.43 18.94
N ASP A 42 1.58 -3.14 18.87
CA ASP A 42 1.40 -2.23 20.00
C ASP A 42 -0.08 -2.29 20.39
N HIS A 43 -0.36 -2.97 21.52
CA HIS A 43 -1.67 -3.03 22.14
C HIS A 43 -1.99 -1.65 22.73
N THR A 44 -2.16 -0.65 21.88
CA THR A 44 -2.89 0.54 22.23
C THR A 44 -4.37 0.14 22.27
N ASN A 45 -4.91 0.03 23.49
CA ASN A 45 -6.36 -0.01 23.70
C ASN A 45 -6.93 1.35 23.27
N LEU A 46 -7.06 1.53 21.96
CA LEU A 46 -7.62 2.72 21.34
C LEU A 46 -9.13 2.59 21.42
N SER A 47 -9.76 3.34 22.33
CA SER A 47 -11.19 3.60 22.28
C SER A 47 -11.49 4.29 20.94
N THR A 48 -11.80 3.48 19.93
CA THR A 48 -11.91 3.91 18.54
C THR A 48 -13.34 4.35 18.29
N SER A 49 -13.54 5.60 17.88
CA SER A 49 -14.84 6.05 17.38
C SER A 49 -15.16 5.36 16.04
N GLU A 50 -16.43 5.30 15.65
CA GLU A 50 -16.85 4.73 14.36
C GLU A 50 -16.12 5.39 13.16
N LEU A 51 -15.84 6.70 13.25
CA LEU A 51 -15.02 7.43 12.28
C LEU A 51 -13.58 6.91 12.21
N SER A 52 -12.98 6.60 13.36
CA SER A 52 -11.64 6.03 13.42
C SER A 52 -11.62 4.61 12.85
N THR A 53 -12.65 3.80 13.10
CA THR A 53 -12.75 2.45 12.53
C THR A 53 -12.85 2.49 11.01
N ARG A 54 -13.73 3.34 10.45
CA ARG A 54 -13.86 3.51 9.00
C ARG A 54 -12.57 4.03 8.36
N ALA A 55 -11.88 4.97 9.03
CA ALA A 55 -10.59 5.46 8.56
C ALA A 55 -9.53 4.34 8.56
N LEU A 56 -9.49 3.50 9.59
CA LEU A 56 -8.56 2.37 9.66
C LEU A 56 -8.86 1.30 8.60
N GLU A 57 -10.14 1.01 8.34
CA GLU A 57 -10.56 0.09 7.27
C GLU A 57 -10.18 0.61 5.89
N CYS A 58 -10.37 1.91 5.64
CA CYS A 58 -9.91 2.60 4.44
C CYS A 58 -8.39 2.45 4.28
N ILE A 59 -7.63 2.88 5.28
CA ILE A 59 -6.16 2.85 5.26
C ILE A 59 -5.67 1.41 5.04
N THR A 60 -6.26 0.43 5.74
CA THR A 60 -5.91 -0.98 5.56
C THR A 60 -6.14 -1.44 4.11
N SER A 61 -7.25 -1.04 3.51
CA SER A 61 -7.58 -1.41 2.12
C SER A 61 -6.62 -0.75 1.12
N VAL A 62 -6.30 0.53 1.30
CA VAL A 62 -5.34 1.25 0.44
C VAL A 62 -3.93 0.67 0.59
N LEU A 63 -3.49 0.34 1.80
CA LEU A 63 -2.18 -0.28 2.04
C LEU A 63 -2.10 -1.67 1.39
N ARG A 64 -3.18 -2.46 1.39
CA ARG A 64 -3.23 -3.74 0.67
C ARG A 64 -3.00 -3.57 -0.83
N VAL A 65 -3.64 -2.56 -1.45
CA VAL A 65 -3.38 -2.21 -2.85
C VAL A 65 -1.90 -1.89 -3.07
N GLY A 66 -1.31 -1.04 -2.20
CA GLY A 66 0.11 -0.68 -2.26
C GLY A 66 1.05 -1.89 -2.16
N ILE A 67 0.77 -2.84 -1.26
CA ILE A 67 1.52 -4.08 -1.10
C ILE A 67 1.42 -4.97 -2.36
N LEU A 68 0.21 -5.12 -2.92
CA LEU A 68 0.00 -5.94 -4.11
C LEU A 68 0.66 -5.33 -5.35
N CYS A 69 0.75 -4.00 -5.45
CA CYS A 69 1.50 -3.32 -6.50
C CYS A 69 3.01 -3.49 -6.36
N SER A 70 3.51 -3.60 -5.12
CA SER A 70 4.94 -3.62 -4.79
C SER A 70 5.51 -5.04 -4.62
N LYS A 71 4.82 -6.07 -5.10
CA LYS A 71 5.36 -7.44 -5.09
C LYS A 71 6.70 -7.51 -5.82
N GLU A 72 7.67 -8.26 -5.29
CA GLU A 72 8.99 -8.38 -5.89
C GLU A 72 8.90 -8.94 -7.32
N SER A 73 8.17 -10.03 -7.50
CA SER A 73 7.89 -10.63 -8.81
C SER A 73 6.91 -9.77 -9.63
N PRO A 74 7.29 -9.32 -10.85
CA PRO A 74 6.40 -8.58 -11.73
C PRO A 74 5.12 -9.33 -12.13
N LYS A 75 5.12 -10.67 -12.04
CA LYS A 75 3.96 -11.51 -12.40
C LYS A 75 2.90 -11.54 -11.30
N GLU A 76 3.30 -11.22 -10.07
CA GLU A 76 2.41 -11.24 -8.90
C GLU A 76 1.88 -9.84 -8.57
N ARG A 77 2.37 -8.81 -9.26
CA ARG A 77 1.92 -7.44 -9.09
C ARG A 77 0.50 -7.28 -9.62
N MET A 78 -0.31 -6.54 -8.87
CA MET A 78 -1.65 -6.16 -9.33
C MET A 78 -1.55 -5.35 -10.63
N HIS A 79 -2.39 -5.70 -11.61
CA HIS A 79 -2.51 -4.93 -12.85
C HIS A 79 -3.12 -3.54 -12.56
N MET A 80 -2.57 -2.50 -13.19
CA MET A 80 -3.01 -1.11 -12.96
C MET A 80 -4.51 -0.87 -13.20
N GLU A 81 -5.14 -1.61 -14.12
CA GLU A 81 -6.60 -1.56 -14.31
C GLU A 81 -7.35 -1.96 -13.02
N HIS A 82 -6.91 -3.05 -12.38
CA HIS A 82 -7.48 -3.48 -11.10
C HIS A 82 -7.16 -2.49 -9.99
N VAL A 83 -5.94 -1.94 -9.95
CA VAL A 83 -5.55 -0.92 -8.95
C VAL A 83 -6.53 0.25 -8.94
N ILE A 84 -6.83 0.81 -10.12
CA ILE A 84 -7.74 1.96 -10.23
C ILE A 84 -9.15 1.58 -9.77
N ARG A 85 -9.63 0.39 -10.16
CA ARG A 85 -10.95 -0.10 -9.77
C ARG A 85 -11.05 -0.26 -8.24
N GLU A 86 -10.10 -0.95 -7.61
CA GLU A 86 -10.10 -1.14 -6.15
C GLU A 86 -10.05 0.21 -5.41
N LEU A 87 -9.25 1.17 -5.88
CA LEU A 87 -9.19 2.51 -5.27
C LEU A 87 -10.50 3.29 -5.42
N HIS A 88 -11.21 3.14 -6.54
CA HIS A 88 -12.53 3.70 -6.72
C HIS A 88 -13.55 3.05 -5.77
N ASP A 89 -13.54 1.73 -5.66
CA ASP A 89 -14.44 1.00 -4.77
C ASP A 89 -14.19 1.38 -3.30
N ILE A 90 -12.92 1.54 -2.89
CA ILE A 90 -12.56 2.03 -1.55
C ILE A 90 -13.10 3.45 -1.32
N ARG A 91 -12.92 4.35 -2.29
CA ARG A 91 -13.45 5.72 -2.20
C ARG A 91 -14.97 5.71 -2.05
N ASP A 92 -15.67 4.95 -2.88
CA ASP A 92 -17.13 4.93 -2.93
C ASP A 92 -17.75 4.23 -1.70
N ALA A 93 -16.98 3.41 -0.97
CA ALA A 93 -17.40 2.85 0.32
C ALA A 93 -17.32 3.86 1.48
N ILE A 94 -16.58 4.96 1.31
CA ILE A 94 -16.32 5.96 2.36
C ILE A 94 -17.21 7.21 2.18
N LEU A 95 -17.55 7.55 0.93
CA LEU A 95 -18.35 8.72 0.54
C LEU A 95 -19.83 8.38 0.42
#